data_AF-A0A831L1F3-F1
#
_entry.id   AF-A0A831L1F3-F1
#
_cell.length_a   1.000
_cell.length_b   1.000
_cell.length_c   1.000
_cell.angle_alpha   90.00
_cell.angle_beta   90.00
_cell.angle_gamma   90.00
#
_symmetry.space_group_name_H-M   'P 1'
#
loop_
_entity.id
_entity.type
_entity.pdbx_description
1 polymer ?
#
loop_
_entity_poly.entity_id
_entity_poly.type
_entity_poly.pdbx_seq_one_letter_code
_entity_poly.pdbx_strand_id
1 'polypeptide(L)'
;MTHSTIDHTRIRSQLLRYIREEILRDPDCALDMDTPLITGGIIDSFSITHISVFMEKEFSAHIRDADLTIENMDTINDMARLAGNALSESEKRS
;
A
#
# COMPACT_ATOMS: atom_id res chain seq x y z
N MET A 1 18.41 -15.33 -8.92
CA MET A 1 17.33 -14.70 -9.71
C MET A 1 16.03 -14.84 -8.92
N THR A 2 15.65 -13.90 -8.03
CA THR A 2 14.31 -13.84 -7.39
C THR A 2 14.05 -12.59 -6.51
N HIS A 3 14.88 -11.54 -6.49
CA HIS A 3 14.62 -10.43 -5.55
C HIS A 3 13.31 -9.68 -5.87
N SER A 4 13.00 -9.40 -7.13
CA SER A 4 11.89 -8.49 -7.47
C SER A 4 10.45 -9.00 -7.26
N THR A 5 10.21 -10.30 -7.08
CA THR A 5 8.82 -10.85 -6.97
C THR A 5 8.40 -11.08 -5.51
N ILE A 6 9.38 -11.28 -4.61
CA ILE A 6 9.11 -11.60 -3.21
C ILE A 6 8.64 -10.35 -2.46
N ASP A 7 9.09 -9.17 -2.87
CA ASP A 7 8.77 -7.90 -2.21
C ASP A 7 7.29 -7.55 -2.29
N HIS A 8 6.65 -7.70 -3.46
CA HIS A 8 5.25 -7.33 -3.65
C HIS A 8 4.29 -8.16 -2.79
N THR A 9 4.52 -9.48 -2.69
CA THR A 9 3.68 -10.36 -1.86
C THR A 9 3.77 -9.99 -0.38
N ARG A 10 4.98 -9.63 0.08
CA ARG A 10 5.20 -9.20 1.47
C ARG A 10 4.54 -7.85 1.75
N ILE A 11 4.68 -6.89 0.83
CA ILE A 11 4.03 -5.57 0.93
C ILE A 11 2.52 -5.72 1.02
N ARG A 12 1.91 -6.50 0.11
CA ARG A 12 0.46 -6.78 0.11
C ARG A 12 0.00 -7.37 1.45
N SER A 13 0.72 -8.35 1.97
CA SER A 13 0.36 -9.02 3.24
C SER A 13 0.45 -8.07 4.44
N GLN A 14 1.49 -7.22 4.49
CA GLN A 14 1.64 -6.25 5.56
C GLN A 14 0.63 -5.11 5.48
N LEU A 15 0.36 -4.59 4.28
CA LEU A 15 -0.69 -3.59 4.04
C LEU A 15 -2.06 -4.12 4.43
N LEU A 16 -2.40 -5.33 4.01
CA LEU A 16 -3.66 -5.97 4.37
C LEU A 16 -3.84 -6.04 5.88
N ARG A 17 -2.80 -6.48 6.60
CA ARG A 17 -2.82 -6.54 8.06
C ARG A 17 -2.97 -5.15 8.68
N TYR A 18 -2.18 -4.18 8.24
CA TYR A 18 -2.23 -2.80 8.72
C TYR A 18 -3.62 -2.17 8.50
N ILE A 19 -4.19 -2.35 7.31
CA ILE A 19 -5.52 -1.83 6.98
C ILE A 19 -6.58 -2.48 7.87
N ARG A 20 -6.54 -3.80 8.06
CA ARG A 20 -7.51 -4.49 8.91
C ARG A 20 -7.41 -4.11 10.38
N GLU A 21 -6.20 -4.08 10.92
CA GLU A 21 -5.98 -3.87 12.36
C GLU A 21 -6.03 -2.38 12.74
N GLU A 22 -5.40 -1.50 11.96
CA GLU A 22 -5.21 -0.10 12.34
C GLU A 22 -6.28 0.82 11.71
N ILE A 23 -6.61 0.59 10.43
CA ILE A 23 -7.55 1.45 9.69
C ILE A 23 -9.00 1.04 9.97
N LEU A 24 -9.34 -0.23 9.70
CA LEU A 24 -10.70 -0.76 9.87
C LEU A 24 -10.98 -1.20 11.30
N ARG A 25 -9.93 -1.54 12.07
CA ARG A 25 -10.04 -2.12 13.41
C ARG A 25 -10.94 -3.36 13.43
N ASP A 26 -10.91 -4.10 12.32
CA ASP A 26 -11.66 -5.31 12.10
C ASP A 26 -10.73 -6.37 11.47
N PRO A 27 -10.09 -7.21 12.30
CA PRO A 27 -9.17 -8.24 11.82
C PRO A 27 -9.88 -9.37 11.03
N ASP A 28 -11.18 -9.56 11.27
CA ASP A 28 -12.00 -10.58 10.60
C ASP A 28 -12.62 -10.09 9.29
N CYS A 29 -12.37 -8.82 8.92
CA CYS A 29 -12.87 -8.23 7.69
C CYS A 29 -12.34 -8.99 6.46
N ALA A 30 -13.26 -9.58 5.69
CA ALA A 30 -12.95 -10.28 4.45
C ALA A 30 -12.66 -9.28 3.31
N LEU A 31 -11.43 -8.77 3.29
CA LEU A 31 -10.91 -7.94 2.19
C LEU A 31 -10.11 -8.77 1.20
N ASP A 32 -10.40 -8.57 -0.09
CA ASP A 32 -9.56 -9.03 -1.19
C ASP A 32 -8.56 -7.93 -1.60
N MET A 33 -7.48 -8.32 -2.27
CA MET A 33 -6.40 -7.41 -2.65
C MET A 33 -6.80 -6.48 -3.80
N ASP A 34 -7.82 -6.87 -4.57
CA ASP A 34 -8.46 -6.09 -5.64
C ASP A 34 -9.74 -5.39 -5.17
N THR A 35 -10.07 -5.46 -3.87
CA THR A 35 -11.25 -4.78 -3.33
C THR A 35 -11.00 -3.26 -3.31
N PRO A 36 -11.90 -2.45 -3.91
CA PRO A 36 -11.84 -1.00 -3.81
C PRO A 36 -12.17 -0.56 -2.38
N LEU A 37 -11.18 0.01 -1.70
CA LEU A 37 -11.28 0.44 -0.31
C LEU A 37 -11.78 1.88 -0.21
N ILE A 38 -11.29 2.78 -1.07
CA ILE A 38 -11.65 4.20 -1.01
C ILE A 38 -12.96 4.41 -1.75
N THR A 39 -13.03 3.97 -3.01
CA THR A 39 -14.23 4.12 -3.84
C THR A 39 -15.36 3.22 -3.36
N GLY A 40 -15.03 2.10 -2.70
CA GLY A 40 -15.99 1.24 -2.01
C GLY A 40 -16.48 1.78 -0.66
N GLY A 41 -15.91 2.89 -0.17
CA GLY A 41 -16.32 3.52 1.10
C GLY A 41 -15.91 2.72 2.35
N ILE A 42 -14.89 1.86 2.24
CA ILE A 42 -14.34 1.06 3.33
C ILE A 42 -13.35 1.92 4.14
N ILE A 43 -12.56 2.76 3.48
CA ILE A 43 -11.61 3.69 4.13
C ILE A 43 -11.82 5.13 3.62
N ASP A 44 -11.49 6.10 4.48
CA ASP A 44 -11.51 7.53 4.14
C ASP A 44 -10.22 8.01 3.46
N SER A 45 -10.30 9.15 2.78
CA SER A 45 -9.15 9.81 2.15
C SER A 45 -8.03 10.19 3.14
N PHE A 46 -8.35 10.39 4.43
CA PHE A 46 -7.35 10.60 5.48
C PHE A 46 -6.49 9.37 5.73
N SER A 47 -7.05 8.17 5.57
CA SER A 47 -6.32 6.92 5.75
C SER A 47 -5.21 6.75 4.72
N ILE A 48 -5.35 7.34 3.52
CA ILE A 48 -4.34 7.32 2.47
C ILE A 48 -3.00 7.87 3.00
N THR A 49 -3.03 8.99 3.71
CA THR A 49 -1.83 9.61 4.29
C THR A 49 -1.21 8.75 5.38
N HIS A 50 -2.01 8.05 6.19
CA HIS A 50 -1.48 7.13 7.19
C HIS A 50 -0.82 5.91 6.56
N ILE A 51 -1.48 5.34 5.55
CA ILE A 51 -0.96 4.19 4.80
C ILE A 51 0.33 4.58 4.06
N SER A 52 0.38 5.76 3.44
CA SER A 52 1.59 6.23 2.76
C SER A 52 2.77 6.30 3.73
N VAL A 53 2.60 6.98 4.86
CA VAL A 53 3.62 7.09 5.91
C VAL A 53 4.03 5.72 6.45
N PHE A 54 3.11 4.77 6.59
CA PHE A 54 3.42 3.40 6.97
C PHE A 54 4.32 2.73 5.92
N MET A 55 3.99 2.83 4.63
CA MET A 55 4.80 2.25 3.55
C MET A 55 6.20 2.87 3.48
N GLU A 56 6.30 4.20 3.64
CA GLU A 56 7.60 4.88 3.65
C GLU A 56 8.47 4.43 4.82
N LYS A 57 7.88 4.28 6.01
CA LYS A 57 8.61 3.83 7.20
C LYS A 57 9.02 2.37 7.12
N GLU A 58 8.10 1.50 6.70
CA GLU A 58 8.28 0.06 6.81
C GLU A 58 9.07 -0.53 5.64
N PHE A 59 8.96 0.08 4.46
CA PHE A 59 9.66 -0.39 3.27
C PHE A 59 10.80 0.55 2.86
N SER A 60 10.93 1.75 3.44
CA SER A 60 11.80 2.82 2.89
C SER A 60 11.43 3.18 1.44
N ALA A 61 10.17 2.97 1.07
CA ALA A 61 9.62 3.33 -0.23
C ALA A 61 9.29 4.82 -0.23
N HIS A 62 9.93 5.64 -1.06
CA HIS A 62 9.63 7.06 -1.09
C HIS A 62 8.48 7.36 -2.06
N ILE A 63 7.32 7.72 -1.51
CA ILE A 63 6.10 7.91 -2.30
C ILE A 63 5.81 9.41 -2.42
N ARG A 64 5.66 9.89 -3.66
CA ARG A 64 5.36 11.31 -3.90
C ARG A 64 3.88 11.57 -3.64
N ASP A 65 3.56 12.75 -3.09
CA ASP A 65 2.16 13.19 -2.93
C ASP A 65 1.37 13.15 -4.23
N ALA A 66 2.03 13.41 -5.37
CA ALA A 66 1.40 13.34 -6.69
C ALA A 66 0.94 11.92 -7.08
N ASP A 67 1.53 10.87 -6.48
CA ASP A 67 1.13 9.49 -6.70
C ASP A 67 0.09 9.01 -5.68
N LEU A 68 -0.14 9.76 -4.59
CA LEU A 68 -1.16 9.47 -3.56
C LEU A 68 -2.57 9.85 -4.05
N THR A 69 -2.95 9.30 -5.19
CA THR A 69 -4.27 9.48 -5.79
C THR A 69 -5.20 8.34 -5.40
N ILE A 70 -6.51 8.59 -5.48
CA ILE A 70 -7.51 7.54 -5.23
C ILE A 70 -7.25 6.35 -6.15
N GLU A 71 -6.94 6.57 -7.44
CA GLU A 71 -6.65 5.50 -8.40
C GLU A 71 -5.45 4.61 -8.02
N ASN A 72 -4.43 5.18 -7.35
CA ASN A 72 -3.25 4.42 -6.94
C ASN A 72 -3.38 3.84 -5.52
N MET A 73 -4.38 4.26 -4.75
CA MET A 73 -4.59 3.88 -3.35
C MET A 73 -5.93 3.18 -3.14
N ASP A 74 -6.69 2.91 -4.20
CA ASP A 74 -8.02 2.33 -4.09
C ASP A 74 -7.95 0.89 -3.60
N THR A 75 -7.02 0.09 -4.13
CA THR A 75 -6.86 -1.31 -3.75
C THR A 75 -5.50 -1.59 -3.13
N ILE A 76 -5.39 -2.72 -2.43
CA ILE A 76 -4.11 -3.18 -1.84
C ILE A 76 -3.09 -3.49 -2.93
N ASN A 77 -3.56 -3.97 -4.09
CA ASN A 77 -2.70 -4.18 -5.25
C ASN A 77 -2.10 -2.88 -5.77
N ASP A 78 -2.88 -1.81 -5.85
CA ASP A 78 -2.40 -0.51 -6.32
C ASP A 78 -1.36 0.06 -5.37
N MET A 79 -1.63 0.02 -4.06
CA MET A 79 -0.67 0.43 -3.03
C MET A 79 0.62 -0.37 -3.09
N ALA A 80 0.53 -1.70 -3.21
CA ALA A 80 1.70 -2.56 -3.27
C ALA A 80 2.52 -2.32 -4.54
N ARG A 81 1.86 -2.06 -5.67
CA ARG A 81 2.52 -1.68 -6.92
C ARG A 81 3.23 -0.34 -6.78
N LEU A 82 2.61 0.63 -6.12
CA LEU A 82 3.20 1.94 -5.90
C LEU A 82 4.45 1.85 -5.01
N ALA A 83 4.36 1.13 -3.89
CA ALA A 83 5.50 0.89 -3.01
C ALA A 83 6.62 0.13 -3.73
N GLY A 84 6.29 -0.93 -4.48
CA GLY A 84 7.27 -1.69 -5.26
C GLY A 84 8.01 -0.84 -6.31
N ASN A 85 7.29 0.03 -7.00
CA ASN A 85 7.88 0.97 -7.96
C ASN A 85 8.82 1.96 -7.26
N ALA A 86 8.41 2.52 -6.12
CA ALA A 86 9.22 3.48 -5.37
C ALA A 86 10.54 2.86 -4.87
N LEU A 87 10.55 1.59 -4.49
CA LEU A 87 11.77 0.86 -4.11
C LEU A 87 12.72 0.72 -5.30
N SER A 88 12.21 0.39 -6.49
CA SER A 88 13.02 0.24 -7.70
C SER A 88 13.61 1.56 -8.19
N GLU A 89 12.89 2.67 -8.03
CA GLU A 89 13.39 4.01 -8.41
C GLU A 89 14.46 4.54 -7.45
N SER A 90 14.39 4.15 -6.18
CA SER A 90 15.36 4.55 -5.15
C SER A 90 16.77 4.00 -5.43
N GLU A 91 16.89 2.78 -5.97
CA GLU A 91 18.17 2.17 -6.34
C GLU A 91 18.80 2.79 -7.60
N LYS A 92 18.01 3.34 -8.54
CA LYS A 92 18.52 3.95 -9.77
C LYS A 92 19.08 5.37 -9.58
N ARG A 93 18.89 5.96 -8.40
CA ARG A 93 19.24 7.35 -8.09
C ARG A 93 20.50 7.50 -7.22
N SER A 94 21.17 6.39 -6.87
CA SER A 94 22.53 6.34 -6.30
C SER A 94 23.56 5.92 -7.34
#